data_AF-A0A4V3RBB6-F1
#
_entry.id   AF-A0A4V3RBB6-F1
#
_cell.length_a   1.000
_cell.length_b   1.000
_cell.length_c   1.000
_cell.angle_alpha   90.00
_cell.angle_beta   90.00
_cell.angle_gamma   90.00
#
_symmetry.space_group_name_H-M   'P 1'
#
loop_
_entity.id
_entity.type
_entity.pdbx_description
1 polymer ?
#
loop_
_entity_poly.entity_id
_entity_poly.type
_entity_poly.pdbx_seq_one_letter_code
_entity_poly.pdbx_strand_id
1 'polypeptide(L)'
;MTYIMRFLLGIFMLTAMAVPMSAAEPLKLMTAPETPKYLAYINSWKPELPVLTPVEAIEEYKTPQMVLDMISHAKEFMGLRYRRGGKTPKGFDCSGFTGYIFKQFGISLKASSSSQYTQGTPVVTDDLRPGDLVFFNGRRAGTSRVGHVGMVVDVDAEAGTFKFIHSAISSGITISDSSEPYYSRRYIGARRVIDESSLN
;
A
#
# COMPACT_ATOMS: atom_id res chain seq x y z
N MET A 1 14.16 -56.25 42.66
CA MET A 1 14.98 -55.26 43.39
C MET A 1 14.33 -53.89 43.17
N THR A 2 13.31 -53.48 43.96
CA THR A 2 13.43 -52.56 45.12
C THR A 2 14.33 -51.33 44.82
N TYR A 3 13.95 -50.05 44.94
CA TYR A 3 12.99 -49.35 45.80
C TYR A 3 12.75 -47.87 45.32
N ILE A 4 11.55 -47.32 45.62
CA ILE A 4 11.23 -45.97 46.19
C ILE A 4 11.67 -44.73 45.39
N MET A 5 10.77 -44.00 44.69
CA MET A 5 9.68 -43.11 45.13
C MET A 5 10.14 -41.82 45.85
N ARG A 6 10.10 -40.66 45.16
CA ARG A 6 9.83 -39.33 45.76
C ARG A 6 9.18 -38.38 44.75
N PHE A 7 7.86 -38.25 44.86
CA PHE A 7 7.04 -37.15 44.34
C PHE A 7 7.11 -36.00 45.37
N LEU A 8 7.39 -34.76 44.94
CA LEU A 8 7.17 -33.58 45.77
C LEU A 8 6.18 -32.65 45.07
N LEU A 9 4.95 -32.71 45.58
CA LEU A 9 3.83 -31.84 45.28
C LEU A 9 4.00 -30.57 46.15
N GLY A 10 4.23 -29.42 45.53
CA GLY A 10 4.30 -28.13 46.21
C GLY A 10 2.91 -27.52 46.36
N ILE A 11 2.40 -27.51 47.59
CA ILE A 11 1.11 -26.93 47.99
C ILE A 11 1.25 -25.40 48.13
N PHE A 12 0.40 -24.65 47.44
CA PHE A 12 0.30 -23.19 47.57
C PHE A 12 -0.57 -22.86 48.79
N MET A 13 0.04 -22.38 49.88
CA MET A 13 -0.67 -21.90 51.06
C MET A 13 -1.23 -20.50 50.81
N LEU A 14 -2.56 -20.37 50.86
CA LEU A 14 -3.27 -19.09 50.92
C LEU A 14 -3.54 -18.78 52.40
N THR A 15 -2.82 -17.83 52.98
CA THR A 15 -3.15 -17.26 54.30
C THR A 15 -3.54 -15.80 54.12
N ALA A 16 -4.80 -15.51 54.44
CA ALA A 16 -5.34 -14.16 54.50
C ALA A 16 -4.74 -13.43 55.72
N MET A 17 -4.02 -12.34 55.47
CA MET A 17 -3.59 -11.40 56.51
C MET A 17 -4.47 -10.16 56.40
N ALA A 18 -5.38 -10.01 57.37
CA ALA A 18 -6.12 -8.77 57.57
C ALA A 18 -5.16 -7.70 58.11
N VAL A 19 -5.04 -6.59 57.38
CA VAL A 19 -4.29 -5.40 57.81
C VAL A 19 -5.25 -4.49 58.56
N PRO A 20 -4.92 -4.00 59.78
CA PRO A 20 -5.78 -3.09 60.52
C PRO A 20 -5.78 -1.70 59.85
N MET A 21 -6.97 -1.14 59.64
CA MET A 21 -7.15 0.27 59.27
C MET A 21 -6.63 1.16 60.41
N SER A 22 -5.47 1.77 60.19
CA SER A 22 -4.94 2.84 61.04
C SER A 22 -5.67 4.15 60.73
N ALA A 23 -6.17 4.83 61.76
CA ALA A 23 -6.88 6.08 61.64
C ALA A 23 -5.98 7.17 61.02
N ALA A 24 -6.44 7.79 59.93
CA ALA A 24 -5.73 8.88 59.28
C ALA A 24 -5.71 10.12 60.19
N GLU A 25 -4.52 10.63 60.48
CA GLU A 25 -4.33 11.93 61.13
C GLU A 25 -4.86 13.06 60.23
N PRO A 26 -5.43 14.14 60.78
CA PRO A 26 -5.92 15.25 59.98
C PRO A 26 -4.75 15.95 59.26
N LEU A 27 -4.90 16.09 57.95
CA LEU A 27 -3.97 16.82 57.06
C LEU A 27 -3.62 18.18 57.66
N LYS A 28 -2.36 18.35 58.01
CA LYS A 28 -1.78 19.66 58.34
C LYS A 28 -1.90 20.52 57.07
N LEU A 29 -2.64 21.63 57.16
CA LEU A 29 -2.69 22.62 56.07
C LEU A 29 -1.29 23.18 55.83
N MET A 30 -0.59 22.60 54.86
CA MET A 30 0.58 23.22 54.25
C MET A 30 0.03 24.39 53.44
N THR A 31 0.36 25.61 53.87
CA THR A 31 0.13 26.81 53.07
C THR A 31 0.77 26.61 51.71
N ALA A 32 -0.01 26.83 50.65
CA ALA A 32 0.41 26.60 49.27
C ALA A 32 1.75 27.31 49.00
N PRO A 33 2.73 26.63 48.37
CA PRO A 33 3.96 27.30 47.99
C PRO A 33 3.63 28.42 47.02
N GLU A 34 4.31 29.56 47.18
CA GLU A 34 4.19 30.67 46.25
C GLU A 34 4.37 30.16 44.82
N THR A 35 3.43 30.52 43.95
CA THR A 35 3.41 30.06 42.56
C THR A 35 4.75 30.39 41.91
N PRO A 36 5.52 29.39 41.45
CA PRO A 36 6.78 29.63 40.77
C PRO A 36 6.57 30.61 39.61
N LYS A 37 7.44 31.62 39.46
CA LYS A 37 7.36 32.64 38.39
C LYS A 37 7.18 32.05 36.98
N TYR A 38 7.59 30.79 36.75
CA TYR A 38 7.38 30.11 35.48
C TYR A 38 5.90 29.86 35.16
N LEU A 39 5.02 29.72 36.17
CA LEU A 39 3.57 29.51 35.98
C LEU A 39 2.85 30.77 35.46
N ALA A 40 3.42 31.95 35.67
CA ALA A 40 2.89 33.19 35.08
C ALA A 40 3.14 33.25 33.56
N TYR A 41 4.21 32.62 33.06
CA TYR A 41 4.60 32.65 31.66
C TYR A 41 3.74 31.73 30.78
N ILE A 42 3.28 30.60 31.32
CA ILE A 42 2.40 29.65 30.60
C ILE A 42 0.95 30.16 30.49
N ASN A 43 0.49 31.02 31.40
CA ASN A 43 -0.90 31.51 31.39
C ASN A 43 -1.10 32.79 30.56
N SER A 44 -0.01 33.45 30.14
CA SER A 44 -0.06 34.60 29.20
C SER A 44 0.17 34.20 27.75
N TRP A 45 0.58 32.95 27.49
CA TRP A 45 0.78 32.46 26.14
C TRP A 45 -0.55 31.90 25.60
N LYS A 46 -1.22 32.72 24.79
CA LYS A 46 -2.29 32.27 23.92
C LYS A 46 -1.63 32.02 22.57
N PRO A 47 -1.32 30.78 22.16
CA PRO A 47 -0.91 30.57 20.79
C PRO A 47 -2.02 31.12 19.92
N GLU A 48 -1.69 32.01 19.00
CA GLU A 48 -2.49 32.11 17.80
C GLU A 48 -2.45 30.71 17.20
N LEU A 49 -3.53 29.95 17.42
CA LEU A 49 -3.73 28.73 16.67
C LEU A 49 -3.58 29.17 15.23
N PRO A 50 -2.70 28.54 14.43
CA PRO A 50 -2.67 28.83 13.02
C PRO A 50 -4.12 28.75 12.58
N VAL A 51 -4.63 29.84 11.99
CA VAL A 51 -5.94 29.78 11.35
C VAL A 51 -5.81 28.59 10.43
N LEU A 52 -6.54 27.52 10.75
CA LEU A 52 -6.65 26.39 9.86
C LEU A 52 -7.37 27.01 8.67
N THR A 53 -6.61 27.55 7.71
CA THR A 53 -7.02 27.50 6.33
C THR A 53 -7.54 26.09 6.17
N PRO A 54 -8.81 25.88 5.74
CA PRO A 54 -9.31 24.54 5.50
C PRO A 54 -8.18 23.82 4.80
N VAL A 55 -7.62 22.78 5.45
CA VAL A 55 -6.57 21.95 4.85
C VAL A 55 -7.13 21.67 3.48
N GLU A 56 -6.47 22.21 2.45
CA GLU A 56 -7.01 22.32 1.09
C GLU A 56 -7.76 21.03 0.82
N ALA A 57 -9.08 21.16 0.68
CA ALA A 57 -9.99 20.02 0.64
C ALA A 57 -9.33 18.95 -0.20
N ILE A 58 -8.95 17.82 0.41
CA ILE A 58 -8.28 16.68 -0.22
C ILE A 58 -8.73 16.60 -1.68
N GLU A 59 -7.92 17.15 -2.59
CA GLU A 59 -8.30 17.24 -3.99
C GLU A 59 -8.48 15.81 -4.43
N GLU A 60 -9.73 15.41 -4.64
CA GLU A 60 -10.08 14.11 -5.17
C GLU A 60 -9.25 13.95 -6.45
N TYR A 61 -8.21 13.12 -6.40
CA TYR A 61 -7.29 12.98 -7.52
C TYR A 61 -8.08 12.44 -8.71
N LYS A 62 -8.50 13.34 -9.59
CA LYS A 62 -9.27 12.98 -10.76
C LYS A 62 -8.32 12.36 -11.77
N THR A 63 -8.59 11.13 -12.16
CA THR A 63 -7.79 10.45 -13.17
C THR A 63 -7.78 11.30 -14.45
N PRO A 64 -6.59 11.62 -15.01
CA PRO A 64 -6.50 12.45 -16.20
C PRO A 64 -7.25 11.83 -17.39
N GLN A 65 -7.88 12.65 -18.24
CA GLN A 65 -8.70 12.15 -19.35
C GLN A 65 -7.91 11.23 -20.29
N MET A 66 -6.65 11.57 -20.59
CA MET A 66 -5.76 10.73 -21.39
C MET A 66 -5.61 9.32 -20.81
N VAL A 67 -5.56 9.18 -19.48
CA VAL A 67 -5.45 7.87 -18.82
C VAL A 67 -6.77 7.10 -18.94
N LEU A 68 -7.92 7.78 -18.82
CA LEU A 68 -9.23 7.17 -19.04
C LEU A 68 -9.35 6.64 -20.48
N ASP A 69 -8.91 7.43 -21.47
CA ASP A 69 -8.89 7.05 -22.88
C ASP A 69 -7.94 5.87 -23.12
N MET A 70 -6.77 5.87 -22.46
CA MET A 70 -5.82 4.76 -22.50
C MET A 70 -6.40 3.46 -21.95
N ILE A 71 -7.10 3.54 -20.83
CA ILE A 71 -7.79 2.39 -20.23
C ILE A 71 -8.92 1.91 -21.15
N SER A 72 -9.68 2.83 -21.74
CA SER A 72 -10.75 2.52 -22.70
C SER A 72 -10.18 1.79 -23.91
N HIS A 73 -9.11 2.32 -24.51
CA HIS A 73 -8.45 1.69 -25.65
C HIS A 73 -7.85 0.32 -25.30
N ALA A 74 -7.27 0.17 -24.11
CA ALA A 74 -6.77 -1.12 -23.63
C ALA A 74 -7.89 -2.18 -23.51
N LYS A 75 -9.11 -1.77 -23.12
CA LYS A 75 -10.28 -2.65 -23.00
C LYS A 75 -10.80 -3.15 -24.34
N GLU A 76 -10.53 -2.48 -25.46
CA GLU A 76 -10.90 -2.96 -26.80
C GLU A 76 -10.26 -4.31 -27.15
N PHE A 77 -9.13 -4.64 -26.51
CA PHE A 77 -8.40 -5.89 -26.74
C PHE A 77 -8.81 -7.03 -25.80
N MET A 78 -9.81 -6.84 -24.92
CA MET A 78 -10.25 -7.84 -23.96
C MET A 78 -10.52 -9.20 -24.62
N GLY A 79 -10.04 -10.28 -23.99
CA GLY A 79 -10.16 -11.66 -24.46
C GLY A 79 -9.13 -12.07 -25.52
N LEU A 80 -8.37 -11.14 -26.10
CA LEU A 80 -7.35 -11.47 -27.10
C LEU A 80 -6.25 -12.33 -26.49
N ARG A 81 -5.95 -13.48 -27.12
CA ARG A 81 -5.06 -14.51 -26.55
C ARG A 81 -3.61 -14.04 -26.43
N TYR A 82 -2.96 -14.49 -25.36
CA TYR A 82 -1.55 -14.27 -25.14
C TYR A 82 -0.69 -14.91 -26.24
N ARG A 83 0.32 -14.17 -26.70
CA ARG A 83 1.33 -14.63 -27.65
C ARG A 83 2.70 -14.16 -27.19
N ARG A 84 3.57 -15.10 -26.80
CA ARG A 84 4.95 -14.81 -26.37
C ARG A 84 5.69 -13.98 -27.43
N GLY A 85 6.33 -12.88 -27.01
CA GLY A 85 7.04 -11.96 -27.91
C GLY A 85 6.12 -11.08 -28.75
N GLY A 86 4.80 -11.19 -28.58
CA GLY A 86 3.81 -10.47 -29.35
C GLY A 86 3.74 -8.99 -28.97
N LYS A 87 3.70 -8.10 -29.97
CA LYS A 87 3.70 -6.63 -29.79
C LYS A 87 2.67 -5.92 -30.66
N THR A 88 1.72 -6.67 -31.23
CA THR A 88 0.74 -6.14 -32.19
C THR A 88 -0.64 -6.75 -31.94
N PRO A 89 -1.73 -6.16 -32.44
CA PRO A 89 -3.09 -6.70 -32.33
C PRO A 89 -3.29 -8.12 -32.90
N LYS A 90 -2.28 -8.74 -33.52
CA LYS A 90 -2.29 -10.17 -33.88
C LYS A 90 -1.98 -11.10 -32.69
N GLY A 91 -1.72 -10.55 -31.50
CA GLY A 91 -1.30 -11.28 -30.31
C GLY A 91 -0.23 -10.52 -29.54
N PHE A 92 -0.44 -10.35 -28.24
CA PHE A 92 0.47 -9.66 -27.33
C PHE A 92 1.05 -10.60 -26.26
N ASP A 93 2.29 -10.34 -25.83
CA ASP A 93 2.72 -10.74 -24.49
C ASP A 93 2.45 -9.61 -23.48
N CYS A 94 2.78 -9.79 -22.21
CA CYS A 94 2.47 -8.81 -21.17
C CYS A 94 3.13 -7.44 -21.43
N SER A 95 4.44 -7.43 -21.69
CA SER A 95 5.19 -6.19 -21.98
C SER A 95 4.89 -5.59 -23.34
N GLY A 96 4.56 -6.42 -24.33
CA GLY A 96 4.17 -5.99 -25.66
C GLY A 96 2.77 -5.40 -25.68
N PHE A 97 1.87 -5.85 -24.82
CA PHE A 97 0.57 -5.24 -24.62
C PHE A 97 0.71 -3.84 -24.00
N THR A 98 1.36 -3.72 -22.84
CA THR A 98 1.57 -2.40 -22.20
C THR A 98 2.33 -1.46 -23.13
N GLY A 99 3.40 -1.94 -23.77
CA GLY A 99 4.18 -1.16 -24.72
C GLY A 99 3.37 -0.70 -25.94
N TYR A 100 2.43 -1.51 -26.42
CA TYR A 100 1.55 -1.11 -27.52
C TYR A 100 0.56 -0.02 -27.11
N ILE A 101 -0.10 -0.19 -25.95
CA ILE A 101 -1.07 0.77 -25.43
C ILE A 101 -0.40 2.12 -25.19
N PHE A 102 0.68 2.16 -24.40
CA PHE A 102 1.38 3.42 -24.09
C PHE A 102 1.89 4.12 -25.36
N LYS A 103 2.32 3.36 -26.37
CA LYS A 103 2.77 3.92 -27.64
C LYS A 103 1.65 4.66 -28.40
N GLN A 104 0.39 4.23 -28.28
CA GLN A 104 -0.73 4.96 -28.92
C GLN A 104 -0.91 6.36 -28.33
N PHE A 105 -0.45 6.57 -27.10
CA PHE A 105 -0.51 7.84 -26.39
C PHE A 105 0.88 8.51 -26.33
N GLY A 106 1.75 8.22 -27.29
CA GLY A 106 3.06 8.88 -27.43
C GLY A 106 4.14 8.44 -26.44
N ILE A 107 3.87 7.48 -25.55
CA ILE A 107 4.82 7.05 -24.52
C ILE A 107 5.54 5.76 -24.95
N SER A 108 6.86 5.84 -25.09
CA SER A 108 7.68 4.70 -25.48
C SER A 108 8.15 3.90 -24.27
N LEU A 109 7.67 2.67 -24.13
CA LEU A 109 8.14 1.73 -23.11
C LEU A 109 9.28 0.83 -23.63
N LYS A 110 10.21 0.47 -22.75
CA LYS A 110 11.21 -0.57 -23.02
C LYS A 110 10.55 -1.92 -23.38
N ALA A 111 11.27 -2.76 -24.11
CA ALA A 111 10.69 -3.93 -24.79
C ALA A 111 10.31 -5.13 -23.89
N SER A 112 10.86 -5.24 -22.68
CA SER A 112 10.60 -6.37 -21.76
C SER A 112 10.03 -5.89 -20.44
N SER A 113 9.26 -6.71 -19.73
CA SER A 113 8.69 -6.36 -18.42
C SER A 113 9.77 -6.00 -17.40
N SER A 114 10.88 -6.75 -17.36
CA SER A 114 12.02 -6.43 -16.49
C SER A 114 12.66 -5.07 -16.83
N SER A 115 12.75 -4.74 -18.12
CA SER A 115 13.25 -3.43 -18.55
C SER A 115 12.25 -2.31 -18.23
N GLN A 116 10.94 -2.53 -18.43
CA GLN A 116 9.90 -1.56 -18.07
C GLN A 116 9.90 -1.24 -16.57
N TYR A 117 10.21 -2.22 -15.72
CA TYR A 117 10.36 -2.00 -14.28
C TYR A 117 11.52 -1.06 -13.90
N THR A 118 12.39 -0.70 -14.84
CA THR A 118 13.48 0.29 -14.62
C THR A 118 13.16 1.66 -15.23
N GLN A 119 11.95 1.87 -15.73
CA GLN A 119 11.54 3.09 -16.39
C GLN A 119 10.53 3.85 -15.52
N GLY A 120 10.59 5.18 -15.55
CA GLY A 120 9.73 6.03 -14.74
C GLY A 120 10.14 6.06 -13.26
N THR A 121 9.27 6.63 -12.43
CA THR A 121 9.49 6.75 -10.98
C THR A 121 8.90 5.55 -10.24
N PRO A 122 9.56 5.02 -9.19
CA PRO A 122 8.95 4.02 -8.31
C PRO A 122 7.73 4.60 -7.59
N VAL A 123 6.67 3.80 -7.46
CA VAL A 123 5.42 4.16 -6.77
C VAL A 123 5.19 3.17 -5.63
N VAL A 124 4.88 3.70 -4.44
CA VAL A 124 4.45 2.89 -3.30
C VAL A 124 2.98 2.49 -3.47
N THR A 125 2.56 1.37 -2.90
CA THR A 125 1.21 0.82 -3.14
C THR A 125 0.09 1.79 -2.79
N ASP A 126 0.25 2.57 -1.72
CA ASP A 126 -0.75 3.54 -1.27
C ASP A 126 -0.88 4.76 -2.20
N ASP A 127 0.13 5.01 -3.05
CA ASP A 127 0.15 6.11 -4.01
C ASP A 127 -0.20 5.65 -5.44
N LEU A 128 -0.65 4.41 -5.61
CA LEU A 128 -1.04 3.88 -6.91
C LEU A 128 -2.18 4.69 -7.52
N ARG A 129 -2.08 4.89 -8.83
CA ARG A 129 -3.10 5.58 -9.63
C ARG A 129 -3.38 4.79 -10.90
N PRO A 130 -4.58 4.94 -11.49
CA PRO A 130 -4.83 4.44 -12.83
C PRO A 130 -3.75 4.92 -13.81
N GLY A 131 -3.32 4.02 -14.71
CA GLY A 131 -2.22 4.26 -15.63
C GLY A 131 -0.82 3.85 -15.11
N ASP A 132 -0.64 3.62 -13.80
CA ASP A 132 0.62 3.10 -13.29
C ASP A 132 0.89 1.67 -13.79
N LEU A 133 2.16 1.32 -13.99
CA LEU A 133 2.57 -0.04 -14.33
C LEU A 133 2.83 -0.83 -13.05
N VAL A 134 2.23 -2.01 -12.93
CA VAL A 134 2.40 -2.93 -11.80
C VAL A 134 3.12 -4.19 -12.25
N PHE A 135 4.04 -4.68 -11.41
CA PHE A 135 4.97 -5.73 -11.77
C PHE A 135 4.87 -6.91 -10.82
N PHE A 136 4.94 -8.11 -11.39
CA PHE A 136 4.80 -9.35 -10.64
C PHE A 136 5.90 -10.36 -10.97
N ASN A 137 6.12 -11.30 -10.05
CA ASN A 137 6.91 -12.49 -10.33
C ASN A 137 6.33 -13.31 -11.48
N GLY A 138 7.23 -13.95 -12.23
CA GLY A 138 6.83 -14.95 -13.22
C GLY A 138 6.55 -16.32 -12.59
N ARG A 139 7.31 -17.33 -13.03
CA ARG A 139 7.08 -18.74 -12.68
C ARG A 139 7.25 -19.06 -11.18
N ARG A 140 8.20 -18.42 -10.50
CA ARG A 140 8.50 -18.66 -9.08
C ARG A 140 8.11 -17.43 -8.27
N ALA A 141 7.18 -17.60 -7.34
CA ALA A 141 6.81 -16.56 -6.37
C ALA A 141 7.95 -16.33 -5.37
N GLY A 142 8.00 -15.15 -4.75
CA GLY A 142 8.98 -14.81 -3.70
C GLY A 142 10.39 -14.52 -4.22
N THR A 143 10.55 -14.27 -5.52
CA THR A 143 11.84 -13.81 -6.08
C THR A 143 11.80 -12.29 -6.30
N SER A 144 12.93 -11.64 -6.52
CA SER A 144 12.95 -10.23 -6.98
C SER A 144 12.82 -10.11 -8.51
N ARG A 145 12.71 -11.25 -9.22
CA ARG A 145 12.69 -11.26 -10.68
C ARG A 145 11.30 -10.93 -11.22
N VAL A 146 11.22 -9.81 -11.92
CA VAL A 146 10.05 -9.42 -12.73
C VAL A 146 9.84 -10.43 -13.84
N GLY A 147 8.63 -10.99 -13.90
CA GLY A 147 8.21 -11.90 -14.96
C GLY A 147 6.87 -11.55 -15.60
N HIS A 148 6.15 -10.56 -15.06
CA HIS A 148 4.87 -10.12 -15.58
C HIS A 148 4.64 -8.63 -15.29
N VAL A 149 3.84 -7.98 -16.12
CA VAL A 149 3.48 -6.55 -16.02
C VAL A 149 2.01 -6.35 -16.41
N GLY A 150 1.36 -5.40 -15.76
CA GLY A 150 0.03 -4.89 -16.11
C GLY A 150 -0.05 -3.38 -15.91
N MET A 151 -1.15 -2.79 -16.36
CA MET A 151 -1.47 -1.37 -16.17
C MET A 151 -2.65 -1.24 -15.21
N VAL A 152 -2.53 -0.43 -14.18
CA VAL A 152 -3.60 -0.16 -13.21
C VAL A 152 -4.77 0.51 -13.93
N VAL A 153 -5.99 0.03 -13.67
CA VAL A 153 -7.22 0.59 -14.24
C VAL A 153 -8.13 1.18 -13.17
N ASP A 154 -7.95 0.79 -11.91
CA ASP A 154 -8.78 1.20 -10.78
C ASP A 154 -8.03 0.93 -9.47
N VAL A 155 -8.26 1.75 -8.45
CA VAL A 155 -7.61 1.67 -7.13
C VAL A 155 -8.67 1.82 -6.06
N ASP A 156 -8.71 0.86 -5.14
CA ASP A 156 -9.52 0.91 -3.93
C ASP A 156 -8.59 1.27 -2.77
N ALA A 157 -8.55 2.57 -2.46
CA ALA A 157 -7.70 3.12 -1.42
C ALA A 157 -8.10 2.66 -0.01
N GLU A 158 -9.37 2.36 0.22
CA GLU A 158 -9.85 1.88 1.52
C GLU A 158 -9.39 0.45 1.78
N ALA A 159 -9.49 -0.42 0.76
CA ALA A 159 -9.03 -1.80 0.85
C ALA A 159 -7.51 -1.95 0.64
N GLY A 160 -6.83 -0.92 0.13
CA GLY A 160 -5.43 -1.00 -0.29
C GLY A 160 -5.23 -1.96 -1.47
N THR A 161 -6.24 -2.09 -2.34
CA THR A 161 -6.22 -3.00 -3.49
C THR A 161 -6.34 -2.23 -4.81
N PHE A 162 -6.05 -2.90 -5.91
CA PHE A 162 -6.12 -2.29 -7.24
C PHE A 162 -6.49 -3.32 -8.27
N LYS A 163 -7.14 -2.87 -9.35
CA LYS A 163 -7.39 -3.68 -10.53
C LYS A 163 -6.43 -3.27 -11.64
N PHE A 164 -6.02 -4.24 -12.44
CA PHE A 164 -5.07 -3.99 -13.53
C PHE A 164 -5.40 -4.81 -14.76
N ILE A 165 -5.22 -4.20 -15.94
CA ILE A 165 -5.37 -4.85 -17.23
C ILE A 165 -4.01 -5.38 -17.71
N HIS A 166 -4.00 -6.60 -18.23
CA HIS A 166 -2.78 -7.25 -18.68
C HIS A 166 -3.04 -8.40 -19.66
N SER A 167 -1.99 -8.83 -20.37
CA SER A 167 -2.03 -10.07 -21.16
C SER A 167 -1.65 -11.28 -20.31
N ALA A 168 -2.65 -12.03 -19.85
CA ALA A 168 -2.49 -13.26 -19.07
C ALA A 168 -2.25 -14.48 -19.96
N ILE A 169 -1.38 -15.39 -19.54
CA ILE A 169 -1.03 -16.59 -20.32
C ILE A 169 -2.27 -17.46 -20.64
N SER A 170 -3.16 -17.67 -19.66
CA SER A 170 -4.33 -18.54 -19.80
C SER A 170 -5.58 -17.82 -20.34
N SER A 171 -5.87 -16.63 -19.82
CA SER A 171 -7.10 -15.88 -20.12
C SER A 171 -6.96 -14.82 -21.22
N GLY A 172 -5.76 -14.55 -21.72
CA GLY A 172 -5.54 -13.47 -22.69
C GLY A 172 -5.58 -12.09 -22.03
N ILE A 173 -5.95 -11.05 -22.79
CA ILE A 173 -6.15 -9.72 -22.22
C ILE A 173 -7.33 -9.76 -21.25
N THR A 174 -7.07 -9.50 -19.98
CA THR A 174 -8.08 -9.53 -18.90
C THR A 174 -7.79 -8.43 -17.89
N ILE A 175 -8.79 -8.11 -17.08
CA ILE A 175 -8.63 -7.34 -15.85
C ILE A 175 -8.59 -8.34 -14.69
N SER A 176 -7.61 -8.17 -13.81
CA SER A 176 -7.46 -8.95 -12.58
C SER A 176 -7.39 -8.04 -11.37
N ASP A 177 -7.71 -8.61 -10.22
CA ASP A 177 -7.68 -7.93 -8.93
C ASP A 177 -6.40 -8.27 -8.16
N SER A 178 -5.77 -7.28 -7.54
CA SER A 178 -4.51 -7.48 -6.80
C SER A 178 -4.70 -8.36 -5.55
N SER A 179 -5.92 -8.42 -5.02
CA SER A 179 -6.27 -9.28 -3.87
C SER A 179 -6.31 -10.77 -4.23
N GLU A 180 -6.40 -11.13 -5.52
CA GLU A 180 -6.40 -12.53 -5.93
C GLU A 180 -5.13 -13.24 -5.39
N PRO A 181 -5.25 -14.45 -4.81
CA PRO A 181 -4.13 -15.14 -4.18
C PRO A 181 -2.91 -15.33 -5.10
N TYR A 182 -3.12 -15.39 -6.42
CA TYR A 182 -2.03 -15.49 -7.38
C TYR A 182 -1.17 -14.23 -7.44
N TYR A 183 -1.80 -13.05 -7.49
CA TYR A 183 -1.14 -11.76 -7.68
C TYR A 183 -0.62 -11.17 -6.37
N SER A 184 -1.38 -11.27 -5.28
CA SER A 184 -0.94 -10.79 -3.96
C SER A 184 0.39 -11.39 -3.53
N ARG A 185 0.60 -12.70 -3.75
CA ARG A 185 1.88 -13.39 -3.45
C ARG A 185 3.03 -13.07 -4.40
N ARG A 186 2.77 -12.35 -5.49
CA ARG A 186 3.74 -12.12 -6.58
C ARG A 186 4.02 -10.66 -6.84
N TYR A 187 3.33 -9.74 -6.17
CA TYR A 187 3.53 -8.32 -6.35
C TYR A 187 4.98 -7.92 -6.00
N ILE A 188 5.63 -7.19 -6.90
CA ILE A 188 7.02 -6.72 -6.74
C ILE A 188 7.03 -5.21 -6.49
N GLY A 189 6.16 -4.46 -7.16
CA GLY A 189 6.09 -3.00 -7.06
C GLY A 189 5.50 -2.36 -8.29
N ALA A 190 5.54 -1.03 -8.34
CA ALA A 190 4.95 -0.23 -9.41
C ALA A 190 5.88 0.86 -9.94
N ARG A 191 5.57 1.32 -11.16
CA ARG A 191 6.24 2.44 -11.83
C ARG A 191 5.25 3.40 -12.47
N ARG A 192 5.46 4.70 -12.28
CA ARG A 192 4.76 5.76 -12.99
C ARG A 192 5.64 6.26 -14.13
N VAL A 193 5.12 6.14 -15.35
CA VAL A 193 5.83 6.57 -16.57
C VAL A 193 5.17 7.81 -17.20
N ILE A 194 3.91 8.05 -16.87
CA ILE A 194 3.17 9.23 -17.28
C ILE A 194 3.63 10.39 -16.39
N ASP A 195 4.25 11.40 -16.99
CA ASP A 195 4.61 12.63 -16.29
C ASP A 195 3.41 13.58 -16.31
N GLU A 196 3.19 14.34 -15.24
CA GLU A 196 2.12 15.34 -15.16
C GLU A 196 2.28 16.40 -16.28
N SER A 197 3.53 16.67 -16.70
CA SER A 197 3.82 17.55 -17.85
C SER A 197 3.29 17.03 -19.19
N SER A 198 3.07 15.72 -19.31
CA SER A 198 2.60 15.04 -20.52
C SER A 198 1.08 14.98 -20.64
N LEU A 199 0.36 15.52 -19.66
CA LEU A 199 -1.11 15.52 -19.59
C LEU A 199 -1.75 16.81 -20.16
N ASN A 200 -0.94 17.76 -20.61
CA ASN A 200 -1.36 19.07 -21.12
C ASN A 200 -1.50 19.12 -22.64
#